data_AF-A0A850LHK4-F1
#
_entry.id   AF-A0A850LHK4-F1
#
_cell.length_a   1.000
_cell.length_b   1.000
_cell.length_c   1.000
_cell.angle_alpha   90.00
_cell.angle_beta   90.00
_cell.angle_gamma   90.00
#
_symmetry.space_group_name_H-M   'P 1'
#
loop_
_entity.id
_entity.type
_entity.pdbx_description
1 polymer ?
#
loop_
_entity_poly.entity_id
_entity_poly.type
_entity_poly.pdbx_seq_one_letter_code
_entity_poly.pdbx_strand_id
1 'polypeptide(L)'
;MLRGLDKVSGQTEDFRVATGGTAEIYGLDVALGDCRYPVENPTGDAFAYLTIWERGQRQAIFDGWMIASSPALSALDHSRYDVWVIRCMTP
;
A
#
# COMPACT_ATOMS: atom_id res chain seq x y z
N MET A 1 1.71 7.34 -1.19
CA MET A 1 3.09 6.78 -1.25
C MET A 1 3.08 5.48 -0.48
N LEU A 2 3.52 4.42 -1.13
CA LEU A 2 3.52 3.05 -0.62
C LEU A 2 4.95 2.56 -0.52
N ARG A 3 5.22 1.60 0.35
CA ARG A 3 6.48 0.88 0.46
C ARG A 3 6.25 -0.58 0.14
N GLY A 4 7.07 -1.14 -0.72
CA GLY A 4 7.17 -2.58 -0.96
C GLY A 4 8.34 -3.17 -0.18
N LEU A 5 8.22 -4.44 0.19
CA LEU A 5 9.27 -5.27 0.79
C LEU A 5 9.34 -6.62 0.10
N ASP A 6 10.54 -7.06 -0.28
CA ASP A 6 10.82 -8.47 -0.54
C ASP A 6 11.27 -9.13 0.76
N LYS A 7 10.41 -9.96 1.34
CA LYS A 7 10.65 -10.64 2.64
C LYS A 7 11.80 -11.63 2.59
N VAL A 8 12.21 -12.10 1.41
CA VAL A 8 13.33 -13.03 1.24
C VAL A 8 14.66 -12.28 1.27
N SER A 9 14.75 -11.14 0.58
CA SER A 9 15.99 -10.35 0.50
C SER A 9 16.09 -9.24 1.55
N GLY A 10 14.97 -8.85 2.16
CA GLY A 10 14.85 -7.73 3.10
C GLY A 10 14.88 -6.35 2.42
N GLN A 11 14.92 -6.28 1.09
CA GLN A 11 14.99 -5.01 0.37
C GLN A 11 13.64 -4.31 0.36
N THR A 12 13.66 -2.98 0.51
CA THR A 12 12.48 -2.13 0.45
C THR A 12 12.62 -1.06 -0.62
N GLU A 13 11.50 -0.70 -1.23
CA GLU A 13 11.42 0.36 -2.24
C GLU A 13 10.13 1.16 -2.07
N ASP A 14 10.21 2.46 -2.34
CA ASP A 14 9.07 3.38 -2.20
C ASP A 14 8.45 3.70 -3.55
N PHE A 15 7.14 3.54 -3.65
CA PHE A 15 6.35 3.74 -4.85
C PHE A 15 5.41 4.94 -4.71
N ARG A 16 5.42 5.80 -5.71
CA ARG A 16 4.49 6.92 -5.82
C ARG A 16 3.26 6.48 -6.61
N VAL A 17 2.14 6.36 -5.92
CA VAL A 17 0.83 6.04 -6.50
C VAL A 17 -0.10 7.19 -6.15
N ALA A 18 -0.73 7.77 -7.17
CA ALA A 18 -1.76 8.78 -6.99
C ALA A 18 -3.08 8.12 -6.58
N THR A 19 -3.92 8.84 -5.83
CA THR A 19 -5.26 8.36 -5.50
C THR A 19 -6.07 8.12 -6.77
N GLY A 20 -6.77 6.99 -6.84
CA GLY A 20 -7.43 6.46 -8.04
C GLY A 20 -6.48 5.76 -9.03
N GLY A 21 -5.17 5.73 -8.76
CA GLY A 21 -4.16 5.10 -9.60
C GLY A 21 -3.83 3.66 -9.21
N THR A 22 -3.13 2.98 -10.11
CA THR A 22 -2.61 1.62 -9.90
C THR A 22 -1.13 1.59 -10.26
N ALA A 23 -0.33 0.87 -9.48
CA ALA A 23 1.08 0.63 -9.76
C ALA A 23 1.41 -0.86 -9.71
N GLU A 24 2.33 -1.28 -10.56
CA GLU A 24 2.91 -2.63 -10.52
C GLU A 24 4.07 -2.64 -9.52
N ILE A 25 3.95 -3.40 -8.44
CA ILE A 25 4.95 -3.52 -7.37
C ILE A 25 5.30 -5.01 -7.22
N TYR A 26 6.50 -5.41 -7.64
CA TYR A 26 6.97 -6.80 -7.54
C TYR A 26 6.02 -7.86 -8.15
N GLY A 27 5.34 -7.52 -9.25
CA GLY A 27 4.35 -8.40 -9.86
C GLY A 27 2.98 -8.41 -9.16
N LEU A 28 2.75 -7.48 -8.24
CA LEU A 28 1.44 -7.18 -7.67
C LEU A 28 0.86 -5.94 -8.34
N ASP A 29 -0.41 -5.99 -8.71
CA ASP A 29 -1.17 -4.81 -9.12
C ASP A 29 -1.75 -4.17 -7.85
N VAL A 30 -1.27 -2.97 -7.51
CA VAL A 30 -1.63 -2.27 -6.27
C VAL A 30 -2.42 -1.02 -6.61
N ALA A 31 -3.73 -1.05 -6.38
CA ALA A 31 -4.62 0.09 -6.59
C ALA A 31 -4.78 0.89 -5.29
N LEU A 32 -4.62 2.22 -5.40
CA LEU A 32 -4.89 3.16 -4.32
C LEU A 32 -6.26 3.79 -4.54
N GLY A 33 -7.28 3.32 -3.82
CA GLY A 33 -8.64 3.84 -3.94
C GLY A 33 -8.82 5.21 -3.29
N ASP A 34 -8.38 5.34 -2.04
CA ASP A 34 -8.49 6.57 -1.25
C ASP A 34 -7.24 6.72 -0.35
N CYS A 35 -6.88 7.96 -0.01
CA CYS A 35 -5.80 8.25 0.91
C CYS A 35 -6.17 9.44 1.80
N ARG A 36 -6.30 9.20 3.10
CA ARG A 36 -6.73 10.17 4.12
C ARG A 36 -5.63 10.41 5.14
N TYR A 37 -5.62 11.61 5.71
CA TYR A 37 -4.69 12.02 6.76
C TYR A 37 -5.39 13.01 7.70
N PRO A 38 -4.95 13.15 8.96
CA PRO A 38 -5.46 14.17 9.87
C PRO A 38 -5.21 15.58 9.31
N VAL A 39 -6.24 16.41 9.21
CA VAL A 39 -6.13 17.77 8.65
C VAL A 39 -5.18 18.65 9.47
N GLU A 40 -5.17 18.47 10.79
CA GLU A 40 -4.28 19.20 11.72
C GLU A 40 -2.81 18.74 11.65
N ASN A 41 -2.56 17.55 11.11
CA ASN A 41 -1.21 17.02 10.92
C ASN A 41 -1.13 16.15 9.64
N PRO A 42 -1.07 16.78 8.45
CA PRO A 42 -1.06 16.07 7.16
C PRO A 42 0.12 15.13 6.96
N THR A 43 1.20 15.34 7.72
CA THR A 43 2.42 14.53 7.70
C THR A 43 2.46 13.46 8.80
N GLY A 44 1.43 13.39 9.65
CA GLY A 44 1.40 12.53 10.83
C GLY A 44 1.13 11.07 10.50
N ASP A 45 -0.14 10.72 10.31
CA ASP A 45 -0.56 9.37 9.93
C ASP A 45 -1.28 9.40 8.58
N ALA A 46 -1.30 8.25 7.92
CA ALA A 46 -1.99 8.06 6.66
C ALA A 46 -2.83 6.80 6.69
N PHE A 47 -4.04 6.92 6.17
CA PHE A 47 -5.00 5.86 6.02
C PHE A 47 -5.22 5.66 4.53
N ALA A 48 -4.90 4.50 3.99
CA ALA A 48 -5.10 4.21 2.57
C ALA A 48 -6.07 3.06 2.40
N TYR A 49 -7.02 3.22 1.48
CA TYR A 49 -7.80 2.10 0.98
C TYR A 49 -7.05 1.49 -0.20
N LEU A 50 -6.59 0.25 -0.04
CA LEU A 50 -5.84 -0.48 -1.06
C LEU A 50 -6.61 -1.71 -1.50
N THR A 51 -6.52 -1.99 -2.78
CA THR A 51 -6.89 -3.30 -3.33
C THR A 51 -5.69 -3.84 -4.10
N ILE A 52 -5.31 -5.08 -3.81
CA ILE A 52 -4.08 -5.70 -4.30
C ILE A 52 -4.39 -7.05 -4.91
N TRP A 53 -3.84 -7.30 -6.10
CA TRP A 53 -3.93 -8.57 -6.81
C TRP A 53 -2.53 -9.07 -7.16
N GLU A 54 -2.36 -10.39 -7.20
CA GLU A 54 -1.26 -10.96 -7.98
C GLU A 54 -1.55 -10.76 -9.47
N ARG A 55 -0.53 -10.36 -10.25
CA ARG A 55 -0.70 -10.06 -11.67
C ARG A 55 -1.32 -11.23 -12.43
N GLY A 56 -2.40 -10.93 -13.14
CA GLY A 56 -3.15 -11.92 -13.93
C GLY A 56 -4.16 -12.76 -13.12
N GLN A 57 -4.23 -12.57 -11.80
CA GLN A 57 -5.26 -13.17 -10.97
C GLN A 57 -6.50 -12.28 -10.86
N ARG A 58 -7.66 -12.91 -10.68
CA ARG A 58 -8.95 -12.19 -10.55
C ARG A 58 -9.31 -11.85 -9.11
N GLN A 59 -8.82 -12.64 -8.16
CA GLN A 59 -9.13 -12.47 -6.74
C GLN A 59 -8.11 -11.53 -6.11
N ALA A 60 -8.61 -10.52 -5.38
CA ALA A 60 -7.76 -9.67 -4.58
C ALA A 60 -7.21 -10.46 -3.37
N ILE A 61 -5.91 -10.30 -3.11
CA ILE A 61 -5.23 -10.85 -1.93
C ILE A 61 -5.24 -9.86 -0.75
N PHE A 62 -5.61 -8.61 -1.01
CA PHE A 62 -5.92 -7.60 0.00
C PHE A 62 -6.96 -6.64 -0.56
N ASP A 63 -7.97 -6.29 0.25
CA ASP A 63 -8.97 -5.28 -0.07
C ASP A 63 -9.44 -4.64 1.23
N GLY A 64 -8.97 -3.43 1.52
CA GLY A 64 -9.30 -2.78 2.79
C GLY A 64 -8.50 -1.54 3.11
N TRP A 65 -8.77 -1.01 4.31
CA TRP A 65 -8.04 0.12 4.87
C TRP A 65 -6.76 -0.35 5.55
N MET A 66 -5.70 0.43 5.37
CA MET A 66 -4.42 0.24 6.03
C MET A 66 -3.97 1.55 6.68
N ILE A 67 -3.33 1.43 7.85
CA ILE A 67 -2.86 2.56 8.67
C ILE A 67 -1.33 2.58 8.64
N ALA A 68 -0.73 3.70 8.25
CA ALA A 68 0.73 3.80 8.08
C ALA A 68 1.48 3.58 9.40
N SER A 69 0.92 4.02 10.52
CA SER A 69 1.49 3.80 11.86
C SER A 69 1.35 2.37 12.38
N SER A 70 0.46 1.54 11.81
CA SER A 70 0.18 0.18 12.28
C SER A 70 -0.20 -0.77 11.14
N PRO A 71 0.67 -0.96 10.12
CA PRO A 71 0.34 -1.76 8.94
C PRO A 71 0.11 -3.23 9.27
N ALA A 72 0.72 -3.75 10.34
CA ALA A 72 0.55 -5.13 10.79
C ALA A 72 -0.90 -5.49 11.20
N LEU A 73 -1.75 -4.50 11.52
CA LEU A 73 -3.17 -4.72 11.80
C LEU A 73 -3.99 -5.04 10.54
N SER A 74 -3.45 -4.74 9.37
CA SER A 74 -4.07 -4.94 8.07
C SER A 74 -3.00 -5.34 7.06
N ALA A 75 -2.24 -6.38 7.41
CA ALA A 75 -1.10 -6.84 6.63
C ALA A 75 -1.54 -7.53 5.32
N LEU A 76 -0.72 -7.40 4.29
CA LEU A 76 -0.88 -8.15 3.04
C LEU A 76 -0.48 -9.62 3.27
N ASP A 77 -1.41 -10.54 3.00
CA ASP A 77 -1.13 -11.97 3.06
C ASP A 77 -0.60 -12.49 1.72
N HIS A 78 0.70 -12.27 1.49
CA HIS A 78 1.40 -12.77 0.31
C HIS A 78 2.70 -13.45 0.72
N SER A 79 3.11 -14.52 0.02
CA SER A 79 4.22 -15.39 0.48
C SER A 79 5.58 -14.68 0.51
N ARG A 80 5.88 -13.84 -0.49
CA ARG A 80 7.20 -13.21 -0.67
C ARG A 80 7.23 -11.71 -0.46
N TYR A 81 6.20 -11.01 -0.91
CA TYR A 81 6.14 -9.55 -0.91
C TYR A 81 5.19 -9.02 0.15
N ASP A 82 5.49 -7.85 0.69
CA ASP A 82 4.58 -7.06 1.52
C ASP A 82 4.51 -5.64 0.94
N VAL A 83 3.36 -4.99 1.04
CA VAL A 83 3.14 -3.63 0.54
C VAL A 83 2.29 -2.88 1.56
N TRP A 84 2.75 -1.70 1.98
CA TRP A 84 2.00 -0.87 2.90
C TRP A 84 2.05 0.62 2.60
N VAL A 85 1.06 1.34 3.10
CA VAL A 85 1.03 2.81 3.05
C VAL A 85 2.06 3.39 4.02
N ILE A 86 2.81 4.41 3.58
CA ILE A 86 3.72 5.17 4.44
C ILE A 86 3.30 6.64 4.63
N ARG A 87 2.69 7.25 3.60
CA ARG A 87 2.09 8.59 3.68
C ARG A 87 1.19 8.87 2.48
N CYS A 88 0.22 9.75 2.65
CA CYS A 88 -0.49 10.32 1.51
C CYS A 88 0.38 11.37 0.80
N MET A 89 0.20 11.49 -0.51
CA MET A 89 0.82 12.58 -1.25
C MET A 89 -0.10 13.79 -1.12
N THR A 90 0.32 14.78 -0.34
CA THR A 90 -0.34 16.08 -0.33
C THR A 90 0.03 16.82 -1.63
N PRO A 91 -0.92 17.54 -2.25
CA PRO A 91 -0.62 18.48 -3.33
C PRO A 91 0.44 19.50 -2.95
#